data_AF-A0A845YEC0-F1
#
_entry.id   AF-A0A845YEC0-F1
#
_cell.length_a   1.000
_cell.length_b   1.000
_cell.length_c   1.000
_cell.angle_alpha   90.00
_cell.angle_beta   90.00
_cell.angle_gamma   90.00
#
_symmetry.space_group_name_H-M   'P 1'
#
loop_
_entity.id
_entity.type
_entity.pdbx_description
1 polymer ?
#
loop_
_entity_poly.entity_id
_entity_poly.type
_entity_poly.pdbx_seq_one_letter_code
_entity_poly.pdbx_strand_id
1 'polypeptide(L)'
;MPDGDRVHSRLTRLYQKPYKWLCEGKANSNECAWITMKALKQDIMRKGDLPVMLARYMGKSLELTIEDAGNRGSVDWTALNLEFDGLAQKTRGTHYLKELTLCAAKSVLHDVRYGQEIDTGNASEKILERYMYTLYKSEFKERIPLVIKQDTGIDEVLLNRRIEEMQPDIDATVNKWAKKATKDESVAKLRMPRRPNSKPIDLDEDLLGSIGGGTL
;
A
#
# COMPACT_ATOMS: atom_id res chain seq x y z
N MET A 1 -2.61 14.90 30.53
CA MET A 1 -3.76 14.74 29.61
C MET A 1 -3.39 13.68 28.59
N PRO A 2 -4.22 12.64 28.37
CA PRO A 2 -3.99 11.73 27.26
C PRO A 2 -4.51 12.41 25.98
N ASP A 3 -3.64 12.63 25.01
CA ASP A 3 -3.98 13.22 23.71
C ASP A 3 -5.10 12.39 23.03
N GLY A 4 -6.31 12.96 22.94
CA GLY A 4 -7.49 12.32 22.33
C GLY A 4 -7.39 12.01 20.82
N ASP A 5 -6.20 12.16 20.24
CA ASP A 5 -5.88 11.94 18.83
C ASP A 5 -5.33 10.53 18.54
N ARG A 6 -4.97 9.74 19.56
CA ARG A 6 -4.43 8.38 19.39
C ARG A 6 -5.43 7.32 19.84
N VAL A 7 -6.00 6.63 18.86
CA VAL A 7 -6.94 5.52 19.06
C VAL A 7 -6.21 4.18 19.12
N HIS A 8 -5.01 4.09 18.54
CA HIS A 8 -4.21 2.87 18.52
C HIS A 8 -2.71 3.11 18.77
N SER A 9 -2.13 2.50 19.81
CA SER A 9 -0.77 2.82 20.27
C SER A 9 0.36 2.47 19.28
N ARG A 10 0.18 1.43 18.45
CA ARG A 10 1.21 0.97 17.49
C ARG A 10 1.11 1.62 16.11
N LEU A 11 -0.02 2.28 15.81
CA LEU A 11 -0.22 2.93 14.53
C LEU A 11 0.37 4.34 14.54
N THR A 12 1.03 4.71 13.44
CA THR A 12 1.48 6.09 13.29
C THR A 12 0.28 7.03 13.17
N ARG A 13 0.48 8.33 13.42
CA ARG A 13 -0.60 9.34 13.36
C ARG A 13 -1.36 9.33 12.02
N LEU A 14 -0.68 9.01 10.92
CA LEU A 14 -1.28 8.92 9.59
C LEU A 14 -2.41 7.88 9.51
N TYR A 15 -2.25 6.77 10.22
CA TYR A 15 -3.13 5.62 10.14
C TYR A 15 -4.19 5.54 11.25
N GLN A 16 -4.17 6.47 12.21
CA GLN A 16 -5.18 6.56 13.27
C GLN A 16 -6.59 6.73 12.71
N LYS A 17 -6.76 7.64 11.75
CA LYS A 17 -8.06 7.92 11.14
C LYS A 17 -8.60 6.73 10.32
N PRO A 18 -7.81 6.11 9.41
CA PRO A 18 -8.21 4.86 8.76
C PRO A 18 -8.65 3.77 9.74
N TYR A 19 -7.88 3.55 10.81
CA TYR A 19 -8.23 2.56 11.83
C TYR A 19 -9.56 2.88 12.54
N LYS A 20 -9.74 4.15 12.96
CA LYS A 20 -10.99 4.60 13.56
C LYS A 20 -12.20 4.35 12.65
N TRP A 21 -12.07 4.59 11.35
CA TRP A 21 -13.15 4.36 10.38
C TRP A 21 -13.51 2.88 10.25
N LEU A 22 -12.49 2.00 10.26
CA LEU A 22 -12.71 0.56 10.30
C LEU A 22 -13.41 0.11 11.60
N CYS A 23 -13.09 0.73 12.73
CA CYS A 23 -13.69 0.43 14.03
C CYS A 23 -15.09 1.02 14.23
N GLU A 24 -15.45 2.13 13.60
CA GLU A 24 -16.77 2.74 13.78
C GLU A 24 -17.84 2.11 12.88
N GLY A 25 -17.44 1.51 11.75
CA GLY A 25 -18.36 0.84 10.84
C GLY A 25 -19.37 1.73 10.12
N LYS A 26 -19.19 3.05 10.19
CA LYS A 26 -20.06 4.05 9.55
C LYS A 26 -19.75 4.25 8.06
N ALA A 27 -18.56 3.86 7.62
CA ALA A 27 -18.10 4.00 6.24
C ALA A 27 -18.11 2.64 5.53
N ASN A 28 -18.42 2.62 4.24
CA ASN A 28 -18.34 1.39 3.45
C ASN A 28 -16.87 0.99 3.18
N SER A 29 -16.65 -0.21 2.66
CA SER A 29 -15.31 -0.74 2.34
C SER A 29 -14.52 0.20 1.42
N ASN A 30 -15.16 0.78 0.41
CA ASN A 30 -14.51 1.65 -0.57
C ASN A 30 -14.06 2.98 0.07
N GLU A 31 -14.86 3.53 0.99
CA GLU A 31 -14.53 4.73 1.75
C GLU A 31 -13.38 4.47 2.74
N CYS A 32 -13.40 3.30 3.41
CA CYS A 32 -12.32 2.83 4.26
C CYS A 32 -11.02 2.65 3.44
N ALA A 33 -11.11 2.07 2.25
CA ALA A 33 -9.98 1.92 1.34
C ALA A 33 -9.46 3.29 0.93
N TRP A 34 -10.34 4.22 0.55
CA TRP A 34 -9.95 5.57 0.13
C TRP A 34 -9.19 6.34 1.20
N ILE A 35 -9.65 6.31 2.46
CA ILE A 35 -8.96 7.00 3.56
C ILE A 35 -7.63 6.32 3.90
N THR A 36 -7.56 4.98 3.83
CA THR A 36 -6.33 4.19 4.03
C THR A 36 -5.30 4.51 2.95
N MET A 37 -5.72 4.55 1.69
CA MET A 37 -4.87 4.94 0.56
C MET A 37 -4.39 6.39 0.71
N LYS A 38 -5.23 7.31 1.20
CA LYS A 38 -4.79 8.69 1.45
C LYS A 38 -3.64 8.74 2.46
N ALA A 39 -3.72 7.96 3.53
CA ALA A 39 -2.65 7.84 4.52
C ALA A 39 -1.39 7.20 3.92
N LEU A 40 -1.54 6.10 3.17
CA LEU A 40 -0.44 5.43 2.47
C LEU A 40 0.28 6.36 1.48
N LYS A 41 -0.46 7.14 0.68
CA LYS A 41 0.12 8.13 -0.24
C LYS A 41 0.99 9.13 0.52
N GLN A 42 0.47 9.68 1.63
CA GLN A 42 1.21 10.63 2.43
C GLN A 42 2.47 10.01 3.02
N ASP A 43 2.41 8.75 3.45
CA ASP A 43 3.55 8.04 3.99
C ASP A 43 4.63 7.77 2.92
N ILE A 44 4.22 7.31 1.73
CA ILE A 44 5.10 7.14 0.57
C ILE A 44 5.78 8.47 0.20
N MET A 45 5.01 9.57 0.09
CA MET A 45 5.56 10.88 -0.25
C MET A 45 6.57 11.39 0.79
N ARG A 46 6.35 11.12 2.08
CA ARG A 46 7.30 11.48 3.15
C ARG A 46 8.59 10.67 3.09
N LYS A 47 8.52 9.43 2.63
CA LYS A 47 9.67 8.54 2.44
C LYS A 47 10.48 8.87 1.18
N GLY A 48 9.90 9.62 0.25
CA GLY A 48 10.58 10.21 -0.90
C GLY A 48 10.90 9.19 -2.02
N ASP A 49 11.84 9.58 -2.88
CA ASP A 49 12.10 8.90 -4.17
C ASP A 49 13.17 7.81 -4.10
N LEU A 50 13.77 7.58 -2.93
CA LEU A 50 14.79 6.54 -2.73
C LEU A 50 14.32 5.14 -3.20
N PRO A 51 13.12 4.66 -2.82
CA PRO A 51 12.61 3.37 -3.31
C PRO A 51 12.42 3.32 -4.83
N VAL A 52 12.02 4.44 -5.45
CA VAL A 52 11.83 4.51 -6.92
C VAL A 52 13.17 4.35 -7.63
N MET A 53 14.20 5.05 -7.15
CA MET A 53 15.53 4.95 -7.72
C MET A 53 16.15 3.55 -7.55
N LEU A 54 16.03 2.94 -6.37
CA LEU A 54 16.53 1.59 -6.13
C LEU A 54 15.79 0.54 -6.98
N ALA A 55 14.45 0.62 -7.04
CA ALA A 55 13.64 -0.25 -7.87
C ALA A 55 14.04 -0.16 -9.35
N ARG A 56 14.36 1.05 -9.84
CA ARG A 56 14.86 1.25 -11.22
C ARG A 56 16.21 0.59 -11.45
N TYR A 57 17.18 0.79 -10.56
CA TYR A 57 18.51 0.20 -10.74
C TYR A 57 18.47 -1.33 -10.68
N MET A 58 17.74 -1.89 -9.72
CA MET A 58 17.57 -3.34 -9.59
C MET A 58 16.77 -3.93 -10.75
N GLY A 59 15.67 -3.26 -11.16
CA GLY A 59 14.86 -3.69 -12.29
C GLY A 59 15.64 -3.70 -13.60
N LYS A 60 16.44 -2.66 -13.88
CA LYS A 60 17.31 -2.60 -15.06
C LYS A 60 18.39 -3.67 -15.04
N SER A 61 19.00 -3.94 -13.88
CA SER A 61 19.99 -4.99 -13.72
C SER A 61 19.40 -6.38 -14.01
N LEU A 62 18.17 -6.64 -13.54
CA LEU A 62 17.43 -7.86 -13.85
C LEU A 62 17.11 -8.00 -15.34
N GLU A 63 16.59 -6.95 -15.98
CA GLU A 63 16.26 -6.93 -17.40
C GLU A 63 17.49 -7.25 -18.26
N LEU A 64 18.61 -6.53 -18.04
CA LEU A 64 19.87 -6.76 -18.76
C LEU A 64 20.40 -8.17 -18.57
N THR A 65 20.32 -8.70 -17.35
CA THR A 65 20.81 -10.06 -17.06
C THR A 65 20.01 -11.11 -17.82
N ILE A 66 18.70 -10.91 -17.97
CA ILE A 66 17.82 -11.84 -18.69
C ILE A 66 18.06 -11.73 -20.20
N GLU A 67 18.21 -10.51 -20.73
CA GLU A 67 18.60 -10.29 -22.13
C GLU A 67 19.93 -10.96 -22.46
N ASP A 68 20.95 -10.79 -21.61
CA ASP A 68 22.27 -11.40 -21.76
C ASP A 68 22.20 -12.93 -21.68
N ALA A 69 21.35 -13.48 -20.80
CA ALA A 69 21.15 -14.92 -20.69
C ALA A 69 20.48 -15.53 -21.93
N GLY A 70 19.62 -14.78 -22.62
CA GLY A 70 19.11 -15.18 -23.94
C GLY A 70 20.22 -15.45 -24.95
N ASN A 71 21.36 -14.75 -24.81
CA ASN A 71 22.55 -14.94 -25.64
C ASN A 71 23.52 -16.02 -25.09
N ARG A 72 23.60 -16.19 -23.76
CA ARG A 72 24.58 -17.07 -23.08
C ARG A 72 24.04 -18.43 -22.62
N GLY A 73 22.73 -18.64 -22.69
CA GLY A 73 22.06 -19.89 -22.34
C GLY A 73 21.75 -20.10 -20.85
N SER A 74 22.18 -19.21 -19.94
CA SER A 74 21.81 -19.28 -18.51
C SER A 74 21.97 -17.94 -17.78
N VAL A 75 21.18 -17.75 -16.71
CA VAL A 75 21.26 -16.59 -15.81
C VAL A 75 22.06 -16.94 -14.56
N ASP A 76 23.05 -16.12 -14.19
CA ASP A 76 23.71 -16.21 -12.88
C ASP A 76 22.90 -15.46 -11.81
N TRP A 77 21.94 -16.17 -11.22
CA TRP A 77 21.08 -15.64 -10.16
C TRP A 77 21.85 -15.25 -8.89
N THR A 78 23.00 -15.88 -8.64
CA THR A 78 23.80 -15.62 -7.45
C THR A 78 24.51 -14.28 -7.59
N ALA A 79 25.14 -14.04 -8.74
CA ALA A 79 25.76 -12.75 -9.05
C ALA A 79 24.75 -11.60 -9.01
N LEU A 80 23.57 -11.79 -9.63
CA LEU A 80 22.52 -10.76 -9.65
C LEU A 80 21.99 -10.44 -8.24
N ASN A 81 21.81 -11.44 -7.39
CA ASN A 81 21.40 -11.22 -6.00
C ASN A 81 22.45 -10.44 -5.20
N LEU A 82 23.75 -10.72 -5.40
CA LEU A 82 24.85 -9.96 -4.78
C LEU A 82 24.92 -8.52 -5.31
N GLU A 83 24.60 -8.32 -6.60
CA GLU A 83 24.52 -6.98 -7.19
C GLU A 83 23.43 -6.14 -6.52
N PHE A 84 22.25 -6.71 -6.27
CA PHE A 84 21.16 -6.02 -5.55
C PHE A 84 21.60 -5.59 -4.15
N ASP A 85 22.29 -6.47 -3.41
CA ASP A 85 22.85 -6.13 -2.11
C ASP A 85 23.85 -4.96 -2.21
N GLY A 86 24.73 -5.00 -3.21
CA GLY A 86 25.68 -3.92 -3.49
C GLY A 86 25.01 -2.58 -3.84
N LEU A 87 23.94 -2.59 -4.64
CA LEU A 87 23.16 -1.40 -4.99
C LEU A 87 22.52 -0.77 -3.74
N ALA A 88 21.92 -1.57 -2.87
CA ALA A 88 21.32 -1.10 -1.62
C ALA A 88 22.38 -0.54 -0.64
N GLN A 89 23.57 -1.15 -0.57
CA GLN A 89 24.65 -0.68 0.30
C GLN A 89 25.23 0.66 -0.16
N LYS A 90 25.52 0.81 -1.46
CA LYS A 90 26.13 2.02 -2.05
C LYS A 90 25.20 3.23 -2.06
N THR A 91 23.90 2.99 -2.00
CA THR A 91 22.89 4.04 -2.06
C THR A 91 22.76 4.77 -0.72
N ARG A 92 22.84 6.11 -0.77
CA ARG A 92 22.60 6.99 0.39
C ARG A 92 21.11 7.04 0.73
N GLY A 93 20.79 7.04 2.02
CA GLY A 93 19.42 7.19 2.52
C GLY A 93 19.09 6.25 3.68
N THR A 94 17.84 6.28 4.12
CA THR A 94 17.36 5.55 5.30
C THR A 94 17.50 4.05 5.14
N HIS A 95 18.22 3.40 6.06
CA HIS A 95 18.45 1.94 6.07
C HIS A 95 17.16 1.14 5.85
N TYR A 96 16.12 1.44 6.63
CA TYR A 96 14.80 0.81 6.55
C TYR A 96 14.21 0.82 5.14
N LEU A 97 14.29 1.93 4.42
CA LEU A 97 13.75 2.03 3.07
C LEU A 97 14.55 1.19 2.08
N LYS A 98 15.88 1.17 2.25
CA LYS A 98 16.77 0.36 1.42
C LYS A 98 16.50 -1.12 1.60
N GLU A 99 16.34 -1.58 2.84
CA GLU A 99 16.00 -2.97 3.15
C GLU A 99 14.62 -3.35 2.60
N LEU A 100 13.59 -2.51 2.81
CA LEU A 100 12.26 -2.80 2.26
C LEU A 100 12.27 -2.92 0.74
N THR A 101 12.95 -2.00 0.04
CA THR A 101 13.05 -2.07 -1.43
C THR A 101 13.88 -3.27 -1.89
N LEU A 102 14.97 -3.58 -1.20
CA LEU A 102 15.81 -4.75 -1.49
C LEU A 102 15.02 -6.06 -1.31
N CYS A 103 14.25 -6.19 -0.23
CA CYS A 103 13.38 -7.34 -0.01
C CYS A 103 12.33 -7.48 -1.13
N ALA A 104 11.70 -6.37 -1.54
CA ALA A 104 10.77 -6.36 -2.66
C ALA A 104 11.46 -6.80 -3.97
N ALA A 105 12.68 -6.33 -4.22
CA ALA A 105 13.47 -6.69 -5.39
C ALA A 105 13.85 -8.16 -5.42
N LYS A 106 14.36 -8.70 -4.30
CA LYS A 106 14.70 -10.12 -4.16
C LYS A 106 13.47 -11.02 -4.28
N SER A 107 12.32 -10.55 -3.83
CA SER A 107 11.07 -11.26 -4.06
C SER A 107 10.76 -11.33 -5.56
N VAL A 108 10.89 -10.23 -6.32
CA VAL A 108 10.66 -10.24 -7.79
C VAL A 108 11.66 -11.14 -8.51
N LEU A 109 12.93 -11.07 -8.11
CA LEU A 109 13.98 -11.97 -8.59
C LEU A 109 13.59 -13.45 -8.40
N HIS A 110 13.08 -13.80 -7.22
CA HIS A 110 12.65 -15.15 -6.89
C HIS A 110 11.50 -15.61 -7.80
N ASP A 111 10.47 -14.78 -7.98
CA ASP A 111 9.35 -15.07 -8.87
C ASP A 111 9.82 -15.36 -10.31
N VAL A 112 10.68 -14.51 -10.86
CA VAL A 112 11.23 -14.67 -12.21
C VAL A 112 12.05 -15.95 -12.32
N ARG A 113 12.92 -16.22 -11.34
CA ARG A 113 13.77 -17.42 -11.31
C ARG A 113 12.95 -18.72 -11.34
N TYR A 114 11.81 -18.74 -10.66
CA TYR A 114 10.98 -19.93 -10.51
C TYR A 114 9.74 -19.92 -11.41
N GLY A 115 9.75 -19.11 -12.47
CA GLY A 115 8.79 -19.21 -13.58
C GLY A 115 7.41 -18.64 -13.30
N GLN A 116 7.27 -17.72 -12.36
CA GLN A 116 6.06 -16.90 -12.30
C GLN A 116 6.04 -15.91 -13.47
N GLU A 117 4.87 -15.72 -14.09
CA GLU A 117 4.68 -14.80 -15.21
C GLU A 117 4.86 -13.35 -14.76
N ILE A 118 6.12 -12.90 -14.78
CA ILE A 118 6.49 -11.49 -14.66
C ILE A 118 7.07 -11.08 -15.99
N ASP A 119 6.45 -10.07 -16.61
CA ASP A 119 7.05 -9.36 -17.73
C ASP A 119 8.27 -8.58 -17.21
N THR A 120 9.46 -9.07 -17.57
CA THR A 120 10.73 -8.55 -17.08
C THR A 120 11.00 -7.13 -17.56
N GLY A 121 10.37 -6.69 -18.66
CA GLY A 121 10.42 -5.29 -19.14
C GLY A 121 9.73 -4.30 -18.21
N ASN A 122 8.95 -4.78 -17.24
CA ASN A 122 8.34 -3.95 -16.18
C ASN A 122 8.89 -4.26 -14.78
N ALA A 123 10.05 -4.90 -14.67
CA ALA A 123 10.66 -5.29 -13.39
C ALA A 123 10.72 -4.14 -12.38
N SER A 124 11.14 -2.94 -12.80
CA SER A 124 11.18 -1.75 -11.94
C SER A 124 9.81 -1.42 -11.33
N GLU A 125 8.74 -1.52 -12.14
CA GLU A 125 7.37 -1.28 -11.69
C GLU A 125 6.93 -2.34 -10.67
N LYS A 126 7.25 -3.61 -10.92
CA LYS A 126 6.90 -4.74 -10.04
C LYS A 126 7.61 -4.68 -8.69
N ILE A 127 8.88 -4.30 -8.69
CA ILE A 127 9.65 -4.09 -7.46
C ILE A 127 9.01 -2.96 -6.64
N LEU A 128 8.67 -1.85 -7.30
CA LEU A 128 8.07 -0.71 -6.64
C LEU A 128 6.64 -1.01 -6.13
N GLU A 129 5.85 -1.76 -6.89
CA GLU A 129 4.53 -2.28 -6.50
C GLU A 129 4.63 -3.10 -5.20
N ARG A 130 5.55 -4.08 -5.16
CA ARG A 130 5.80 -4.88 -3.96
C ARG A 130 6.30 -4.07 -2.77
N TYR A 131 7.17 -3.09 -3.00
CA TYR A 131 7.61 -2.18 -1.95
C TYR A 131 6.43 -1.42 -1.34
N MET A 132 5.60 -0.78 -2.18
CA MET A 132 4.45 0.01 -1.71
C MET A 132 3.45 -0.86 -0.94
N TYR A 133 3.22 -2.09 -1.39
CA TYR A 133 2.36 -3.05 -0.70
C TYR A 133 2.94 -3.51 0.64
N THR A 134 4.25 -3.81 0.68
CA THR A 134 4.94 -4.20 1.92
C THR A 134 4.91 -3.07 2.95
N LEU A 135 5.06 -1.83 2.49
CA LEU A 135 4.93 -0.65 3.34
C LEU A 135 3.52 -0.54 3.92
N TYR A 136 2.49 -0.71 3.08
CA TYR A 136 1.11 -0.75 3.56
C TYR A 136 0.89 -1.82 4.65
N LYS A 137 1.39 -3.05 4.41
CA LYS A 137 1.22 -4.13 5.39
C LYS A 137 1.92 -3.83 6.71
N SER A 138 3.20 -3.45 6.66
CA SER A 138 4.04 -3.24 7.84
C SER A 138 3.68 -2.00 8.66
N GLU A 139 3.15 -0.94 8.03
CA GLU A 139 2.76 0.30 8.72
C GLU A 139 1.29 0.31 9.16
N PHE A 140 0.44 -0.49 8.52
CA PHE A 140 -0.99 -0.54 8.79
C PHE A 140 -1.52 -1.93 9.11
N LYS A 141 -1.65 -2.81 8.11
CA LYS A 141 -2.40 -4.08 8.21
C LYS A 141 -1.91 -4.94 9.38
N GLU A 142 -0.60 -5.11 9.52
CA GLU A 142 0.03 -5.97 10.53
C GLU A 142 0.16 -5.31 11.91
N ARG A 143 -0.11 -4.00 12.00
CA ARG A 143 -0.09 -3.25 13.27
C ARG A 143 -1.45 -3.18 13.94
N ILE A 144 -2.51 -3.60 13.24
CA ILE A 144 -3.83 -3.77 13.80
C ILE A 144 -3.79 -5.01 14.70
N PRO A 145 -4.10 -4.89 16.00
CA PRO A 145 -3.99 -5.98 16.96
C PRO A 145 -5.08 -6.99 16.66
N LEU A 146 -4.71 -8.27 16.73
CA LEU A 146 -5.64 -9.39 16.62
C LEU A 146 -6.71 -9.29 17.73
N VAL A 147 -6.28 -8.99 18.97
CA VAL A 147 -7.20 -8.80 20.10
C VAL A 147 -7.61 -7.33 20.23
N ILE A 148 -8.81 -7.03 19.78
CA ILE A 148 -9.46 -5.72 19.98
C ILE A 148 -9.90 -5.64 21.45
N LYS A 149 -9.50 -4.59 22.18
CA LYS A 149 -10.06 -4.34 23.51
C LYS A 149 -11.56 -4.09 23.39
N GLN A 150 -12.34 -4.65 24.32
CA GLN A 150 -13.82 -4.65 24.35
C GLN A 150 -14.46 -3.26 24.18
N ASP A 151 -13.71 -2.18 24.37
CA ASP A 151 -14.19 -0.78 24.34
C ASP A 151 -14.61 -0.27 22.95
N THR A 152 -14.32 -0.97 21.84
CA THR A 152 -14.76 -0.54 20.49
C THR A 152 -16.02 -1.23 19.98
N GLY A 153 -16.56 -2.23 20.70
CA GLY A 153 -17.79 -2.94 20.31
C GLY A 153 -17.71 -3.70 18.97
N ILE A 154 -16.51 -3.90 18.41
CA ILE A 154 -16.28 -4.62 17.16
C ILE A 154 -15.50 -5.89 17.44
N ASP A 155 -16.02 -7.01 16.93
CA ASP A 155 -15.35 -8.30 16.94
C ASP A 155 -14.23 -8.37 15.89
N GLU A 156 -13.17 -9.14 16.21
CA GLU A 156 -11.98 -9.34 15.38
C GLU A 156 -12.35 -9.85 13.98
N VAL A 157 -13.32 -10.76 13.90
CA VAL A 157 -13.80 -11.34 12.64
C VAL A 157 -14.33 -10.25 11.70
N LEU A 158 -15.11 -9.30 12.24
CA LEU A 158 -15.68 -8.21 11.45
C LEU A 158 -14.60 -7.22 10.99
N LEU A 159 -13.63 -6.90 11.86
CA LEU A 159 -12.53 -6.01 11.50
C LEU A 159 -11.66 -6.61 10.39
N ASN A 160 -11.27 -7.88 10.53
CA ASN A 160 -10.48 -8.59 9.53
C ASN A 160 -11.23 -8.67 8.19
N ARG A 161 -12.53 -8.98 8.21
CA ARG A 161 -13.37 -8.95 7.01
C ARG A 161 -13.32 -7.59 6.31
N ARG A 162 -13.46 -6.48 7.05
CA ARG A 162 -13.39 -5.13 6.47
C ARG A 162 -12.02 -4.82 5.87
N ILE A 163 -10.94 -5.29 6.50
CA ILE A 163 -9.58 -5.15 5.97
C ILE A 163 -9.42 -5.89 4.65
N GLU A 164 -9.94 -7.12 4.56
CA GLU A 164 -9.91 -7.90 3.32
C GLU A 164 -10.82 -7.31 2.23
N GLU A 165 -11.97 -6.73 2.59
CA GLU A 165 -12.86 -6.05 1.64
C GLU A 165 -12.21 -4.79 1.00
N MET A 166 -11.25 -4.15 1.65
CA MET A 166 -10.49 -3.03 1.07
C MET A 166 -9.38 -3.48 0.11
N GLN A 167 -8.96 -4.74 0.21
CA GLN A 167 -7.74 -5.24 -0.42
C GLN A 167 -7.71 -5.03 -1.96
N PRO A 168 -8.80 -5.30 -2.71
CA PRO A 168 -8.79 -5.07 -4.17
C PRO A 168 -8.56 -3.60 -4.57
N ASP A 169 -9.15 -2.66 -3.84
CA ASP A 169 -9.01 -1.22 -4.11
C ASP A 169 -7.59 -0.72 -3.83
N ILE A 170 -6.97 -1.25 -2.77
CA ILE A 170 -5.60 -0.96 -2.38
C ILE A 170 -4.64 -1.49 -3.46
N ASP A 171 -4.80 -2.74 -3.87
CA ASP A 171 -3.94 -3.37 -4.88
C ASP A 171 -4.04 -2.65 -6.23
N ALA A 172 -5.26 -2.35 -6.67
CA ALA A 172 -5.48 -1.61 -7.92
C ALA A 172 -4.85 -0.21 -7.90
N THR A 173 -4.86 0.46 -6.74
CA THR A 173 -4.29 1.80 -6.61
C THR A 173 -2.77 1.77 -6.48
N VAL A 174 -2.22 0.81 -5.72
CA VAL A 174 -0.78 0.58 -5.62
C VAL A 174 -0.19 0.25 -6.99
N ASN A 175 -0.84 -0.61 -7.77
CA ASN A 175 -0.41 -0.91 -9.15
C ASN A 175 -0.32 0.36 -10.01
N LYS A 176 -1.36 1.21 -9.96
CA LYS A 176 -1.38 2.49 -10.70
C LYS A 176 -0.30 3.45 -10.22
N TRP A 177 -0.04 3.50 -8.91
CA TRP A 177 1.01 4.34 -8.35
C TRP A 177 2.40 3.86 -8.71
N ALA A 178 2.66 2.56 -8.65
CA ALA A 178 3.95 1.99 -9.04
C ALA A 178 4.29 2.30 -10.51
N LYS A 179 3.34 2.08 -11.42
CA LYS A 179 3.47 2.47 -12.84
C LYS A 179 3.76 3.97 -12.99
N LYS A 180 2.97 4.81 -12.32
CA LYS A 180 3.10 6.27 -12.42
C LYS A 180 4.44 6.77 -11.86
N ALA A 181 4.84 6.27 -10.69
CA ALA A 181 6.08 6.68 -10.04
C ALA A 181 7.32 6.17 -10.78
N THR A 182 7.26 4.99 -11.40
CA THR A 182 8.34 4.49 -12.26
C THR A 182 8.47 5.38 -13.50
N LYS A 183 7.36 5.69 -14.17
CA LYS A 183 7.34 6.58 -15.34
C LYS A 183 7.82 8.00 -15.04
N ASP A 184 7.39 8.57 -13.91
CA ASP A 184 7.74 9.94 -13.52
C ASP A 184 9.07 10.02 -12.75
N GLU A 185 9.68 8.87 -12.46
CA GLU A 185 10.86 8.69 -11.59
C GLU A 185 10.71 9.34 -10.21
N SER A 186 9.46 9.50 -9.74
CA SER A 186 9.16 10.18 -8.48
C SER A 186 7.77 9.86 -7.95
N VAL A 187 7.63 9.84 -6.63
CA VAL A 187 6.34 9.71 -5.92
C VAL A 187 5.62 11.05 -5.74
N ALA A 188 6.24 12.17 -6.10
CA ALA A 188 5.68 13.51 -5.87
C ALA A 188 4.34 13.73 -6.59
N LYS A 189 4.13 13.10 -7.75
CA LYS A 189 2.98 13.30 -8.63
C LYS A 189 1.91 12.21 -8.53
N LEU A 190 1.96 11.35 -7.50
CA LEU A 190 0.93 10.34 -7.28
C LEU A 190 -0.44 10.97 -7.10
N ARG A 191 -1.47 10.41 -7.76
CA ARG A 191 -2.85 10.92 -7.70
C ARG A 191 -3.75 9.93 -6.98
N MET A 192 -4.59 10.45 -6.08
CA MET A 192 -5.63 9.63 -5.45
C MET A 192 -6.69 9.24 -6.48
N PRO A 193 -7.27 8.03 -6.39
CA PRO A 193 -8.50 7.73 -7.11
C PRO A 193 -9.62 8.69 -6.70
N ARG A 194 -10.63 8.84 -7.58
CA ARG A 194 -11.85 9.58 -7.25
C ARG A 194 -12.44 8.98 -5.96
N ARG A 195 -12.92 9.85 -5.09
CA ARG A 195 -13.62 9.41 -3.87
C ARG A 195 -14.87 8.63 -4.31
N PRO A 196 -15.16 7.47 -3.69
CA PRO A 196 -16.44 6.80 -3.92
C PRO A 196 -17.57 7.79 -3.61
N ASN A 197 -18.58 7.88 -4.47
CA ASN A 197 -19.76 8.69 -4.16
C ASN A 197 -20.39 8.09 -2.89
N SER A 198 -20.47 8.88 -1.82
CA SER A 198 -21.48 8.64 -0.80
C SER A 198 -22.82 8.65 -1.55
N LYS A 199 -23.68 7.65 -1.32
CA LYS A 199 -25.05 7.71 -1.83
C LYS A 199 -25.61 9.11 -1.56
N PRO A 200 -26.33 9.75 -2.50
CA PRO A 200 -27.08 10.95 -2.15
C PRO A 200 -27.91 10.62 -0.92
N ILE A 201 -27.83 11.48 0.11
CA ILE A 201 -28.80 11.47 1.19
C ILE A 201 -30.14 11.69 0.48
N ASP A 202 -31.00 10.69 0.50
CA ASP A 202 -32.34 10.81 -0.01
C ASP A 202 -33.09 11.70 0.97
N LEU A 203 -33.11 13.01 0.68
CA LEU A 203 -33.74 14.03 1.54
C LEU A 203 -35.26 13.87 1.59
N ASP A 204 -35.84 12.99 0.76
CA ASP A 204 -37.27 12.75 0.68
C ASP A 204 -37.78 11.75 1.74
N GLU A 205 -36.93 10.90 2.34
CA GLU A 205 -37.36 9.99 3.42
C GLU A 205 -37.39 10.66 4.81
N ASP A 206 -36.53 11.66 5.07
CA ASP A 206 -36.44 12.32 6.39
C ASP A 206 -37.46 13.46 6.61
N LEU A 207 -38.18 13.89 5.57
CA LEU A 207 -39.24 14.92 5.67
C LEU A 207 -40.65 14.34 5.92
N LEU A 208 -40.85 13.04 5.72
CA LEU A 208 -42.15 12.39 5.95
C LEU A 208 -42.30 11.81 7.37
N GLY A 209 -41.23 11.81 8.16
CA GLY A 209 -41.25 11.41 9.57
C GLY A 209 -41.73 12.48 10.56
N SER A 210 -41.98 13.73 10.13
CA SER A 210 -42.36 14.84 11.02
C SER A 210 -43.78 15.39 10.82
N ILE A 211 -44.63 14.73 10.03
CA ILE A 211 -46.06 15.11 9.89
C ILE A 211 -46.93 14.01 10.50
N GLY A 212 -46.93 13.98 11.84
CA GLY A 212 -47.78 13.08 12.61
C GLY A 212 -47.84 13.51 14.07
N GLY A 213 -48.69 14.48 14.38
CA GLY A 213 -49.00 14.83 15.77
C GLY A 213 -49.40 16.28 16.00
N GLY A 214 -50.62 16.64 15.60
CA GLY A 214 -51.21 17.95 15.90
C GLY A 214 -52.73 17.86 15.90
N THR A 215 -53.27 17.54 17.07
CA THR A 215 -54.69 17.49 17.47
C THR A 215 -55.50 18.74 17.14
N LEU A 216 -56.75 18.55 16.69
CA LEU A 216 -57.98 18.85 17.43
C LEU A 216 -59.15 18.01 16.88
#